data_AF-A0AAI8VJ11-F1
#
_entry.id   AF-A0AAI8VJ11-F1
#
_cell.length_a   1.000
_cell.length_b   1.000
_cell.length_c   1.000
_cell.angle_alpha   90.00
_cell.angle_beta   90.00
_cell.angle_gamma   90.00
#
_symmetry.space_group_name_H-M   'P 1'
#
loop_
_entity.id
_entity.type
_entity.pdbx_description
1 polymer ?
#
loop_
_entity_poly.entity_id
_entity_poly.type
_entity_poly.pdbx_seq_one_letter_code
_entity_poly.pdbx_strand_id
1 'polypeptide(L)'
;MTPTEKNTVAGPRKSTPSAVSTALKVAIALLMVDAVIELSFISSMVAWLNRTVIPNVFHFNYNGETYAISGVPKDILTDQGHTSNGAAGTAFVLIGLGGIVALWLRSWSQHRAGDFATFGRNLYFVWVALNILALFLTIGALGYVFAVTNARKGQTIDVAAAANLNGAHPYDLQSWTPQSWFAAVHRLDLVGSRYAIQSHLTVMRGWQYNLIPLFLIQLVETVLAMWDCHNWRRKTQAVEYQGTSNGGW
;
A
#
# COMPACT_ATOMS: atom_id res chain seq x y z
N MET A 1 1.18 63.24 37.22
CA MET A 1 0.61 61.89 37.38
C MET A 1 -0.04 61.49 36.05
N THR A 2 0.72 60.82 35.19
CA THR A 2 0.23 60.25 33.94
C THR A 2 0.01 58.75 34.17
N PRO A 3 -1.15 58.17 33.82
CA PRO A 3 -1.41 56.77 34.07
C PRO A 3 -0.65 55.92 33.03
N THR A 4 0.23 55.05 33.51
CA THR A 4 0.95 54.06 32.72
C THR A 4 -0.02 52.96 32.31
N GLU A 5 -0.35 52.93 31.02
CA GLU A 5 -1.15 51.89 30.37
C GLU A 5 -0.39 50.55 30.44
N LYS A 6 -0.94 49.59 31.19
CA LYS A 6 -0.39 48.24 31.27
C LYS A 6 -0.66 47.53 29.95
N ASN A 7 0.38 47.41 29.11
CA ASN A 7 0.40 46.52 27.96
C ASN A 7 0.23 45.07 28.44
N THR A 8 -1.01 44.58 28.39
CA THR A 8 -1.35 43.19 28.63
C THR A 8 -0.78 42.37 27.48
N VAL A 9 0.34 41.67 27.73
CA VAL A 9 0.94 40.73 26.78
C VAL A 9 -0.08 39.63 26.51
N ALA A 10 -0.64 39.62 25.30
CA ALA A 10 -1.56 38.58 24.84
C ALA A 10 -0.85 37.23 24.96
N GLY A 11 -1.40 36.33 25.78
CA GLY A 11 -0.89 34.96 25.93
C GLY A 11 -0.84 34.22 24.59
N PRO A 12 -0.02 33.16 24.48
CA PRO A 12 0.21 32.46 23.22
C PRO A 12 -1.10 31.94 22.63
N ARG A 13 -1.48 32.49 21.48
CA ARG A 13 -2.64 32.05 20.70
C ARG A 13 -2.41 30.59 20.30
N LYS A 14 -3.21 29.66 20.82
CA LYS A 14 -3.24 28.27 20.33
C LYS A 14 -3.53 28.32 18.83
N SER A 15 -2.54 28.05 17.99
CA SER A 15 -2.70 28.06 16.55
C SER A 15 -3.58 26.86 16.16
N THR A 16 -4.77 27.14 15.64
CA THR A 16 -5.61 26.10 15.04
C THR A 16 -4.85 25.45 13.89
N PRO A 17 -4.79 24.11 13.80
CA PRO A 17 -4.13 23.43 12.69
C PRO A 17 -4.74 23.88 11.36
N SER A 18 -3.91 24.06 10.33
CA SER A 18 -4.41 24.39 9.00
C SER A 18 -5.33 23.27 8.49
N ALA A 19 -6.37 23.63 7.74
CA ALA A 19 -7.27 22.64 7.13
C ALA A 19 -6.51 21.57 6.32
N VAL A 20 -5.45 22.00 5.61
CA VAL A 20 -4.55 21.10 4.85
C VAL A 20 -3.81 20.12 5.77
N SER A 21 -3.29 20.58 6.91
CA SER A 21 -2.59 19.71 7.86
C SER A 21 -3.53 18.68 8.49
N THR A 22 -4.77 19.08 8.80
CA THR A 22 -5.80 18.16 9.28
C THR A 22 -6.19 17.13 8.21
N ALA A 23 -6.42 17.57 6.97
CA ALA A 23 -6.72 16.69 5.85
C ALA A 23 -5.58 15.69 5.59
N LEU A 24 -4.33 16.13 5.66
CA LEU A 24 -3.16 15.25 5.50
C LEU A 24 -3.13 14.14 6.56
N LYS A 25 -3.38 14.47 7.83
CA LYS A 25 -3.43 13.45 8.91
C LYS A 25 -4.54 12.43 8.68
N VAL A 26 -5.70 12.86 8.20
CA VAL A 26 -6.81 11.96 7.84
C VAL A 26 -6.41 11.08 6.65
N ALA A 27 -5.79 11.65 5.62
CA ALA A 27 -5.32 10.90 4.45
C ALA A 27 -4.27 9.85 4.83
N ILE A 28 -3.32 10.19 5.71
CA ILE A 28 -2.34 9.25 6.28
C ILE A 28 -3.05 8.09 7.00
N ALA A 29 -4.04 8.39 7.85
CA ALA A 29 -4.77 7.35 8.57
C ALA A 29 -5.53 6.41 7.62
N LEU A 30 -6.21 6.96 6.61
CA LEU A 30 -6.89 6.17 5.59
C LEU A 30 -5.92 5.31 4.79
N LEU A 31 -4.78 5.88 4.38
CA LEU A 31 -3.73 5.17 3.67
C LEU A 31 -3.19 3.99 4.48
N MET A 32 -2.97 4.19 5.78
CA MET A 32 -2.50 3.12 6.66
C MET A 32 -3.52 1.99 6.80
N VAL A 33 -4.81 2.31 6.92
CA VAL A 33 -5.88 1.31 6.99
C VAL A 33 -5.93 0.49 5.70
N ASP A 34 -5.93 1.16 4.55
CA ASP A 34 -5.97 0.50 3.24
C ASP A 34 -4.73 -0.37 2.98
N ALA A 35 -3.54 0.12 3.35
CA ALA A 35 -2.30 -0.64 3.28
C ALA A 35 -2.32 -1.90 4.17
N VAL A 36 -2.91 -1.82 5.37
CA VAL A 36 -3.09 -3.00 6.23
C VAL A 36 -4.03 -4.01 5.62
N ILE A 37 -5.10 -3.56 4.95
CA ILE A 37 -6.03 -4.44 4.23
C ILE A 37 -5.29 -5.17 3.10
N GLU A 38 -4.52 -4.44 2.29
CA GLU A 38 -3.70 -5.02 1.20
C GLU A 38 -2.73 -6.08 1.73
N LEU A 39 -1.96 -5.73 2.76
CA LEU A 39 -1.02 -6.66 3.40
C LEU A 39 -1.74 -7.88 3.98
N SER A 40 -2.91 -7.70 4.60
CA SER A 40 -3.69 -8.79 5.17
C SER A 40 -4.17 -9.77 4.10
N PHE A 41 -4.65 -9.27 2.96
CA PHE A 41 -5.06 -10.12 1.85
C PHE A 41 -3.88 -10.88 1.23
N ILE A 42 -2.75 -10.20 0.99
CA ILE A 42 -1.54 -10.85 0.46
C ILE A 42 -1.02 -11.90 1.45
N SER A 43 -0.93 -11.59 2.74
CA SER A 43 -0.49 -12.54 3.77
C SER A 43 -1.42 -13.74 3.86
N SER A 44 -2.75 -13.54 3.79
CA SER A 44 -3.73 -14.63 3.75
C SER A 44 -3.52 -15.54 2.54
N MET A 45 -3.31 -14.96 1.35
CA MET A 45 -3.00 -15.71 0.13
C MET A 45 -1.69 -16.51 0.27
N VAL A 46 -0.60 -15.87 0.70
CA VAL A 46 0.70 -16.54 0.86
C VAL A 46 0.61 -17.69 1.87
N ALA A 47 -0.10 -17.48 2.99
CA ALA A 47 -0.31 -18.51 3.99
C ALA A 47 -1.09 -19.70 3.42
N TRP A 48 -2.17 -19.43 2.67
CA TRP A 48 -2.95 -20.49 2.03
C TRP A 48 -2.14 -21.26 1.00
N LEU A 49 -1.38 -20.57 0.14
CA LEU A 49 -0.51 -21.21 -0.83
C LEU A 49 0.47 -22.17 -0.16
N ASN A 50 1.24 -21.68 0.83
CA ASN A 50 2.30 -22.47 1.45
C ASN A 50 1.80 -23.58 2.37
N ARG A 51 0.70 -23.37 3.10
CA ARG A 51 0.22 -24.33 4.10
C ARG A 51 -0.81 -25.31 3.56
N THR A 52 -1.55 -24.92 2.52
CA THR A 52 -2.70 -25.69 2.04
C THR A 52 -2.53 -26.12 0.61
N VAL A 53 -2.02 -25.28 -0.29
CA VAL A 53 -2.04 -25.59 -1.71
C VAL A 53 -0.81 -26.35 -2.18
N ILE A 54 0.39 -25.80 -1.94
CA ILE A 54 1.65 -26.37 -2.41
C ILE A 54 1.85 -27.84 -1.98
N PRO A 55 1.53 -28.25 -0.73
CA PRO A 55 1.73 -29.64 -0.32
C PRO A 55 0.61 -30.60 -0.78
N ASN A 56 -0.47 -30.12 -1.42
CA ASN A 56 -1.66 -30.92 -1.70
C ASN A 56 -2.04 -30.93 -3.18
N VAL A 57 -3.02 -31.78 -3.49
CA VAL A 57 -3.65 -31.90 -4.81
C VAL A 57 -5.13 -31.55 -4.73
N PHE A 58 -5.73 -31.19 -5.85
CA PHE A 58 -7.18 -31.07 -6.00
C PHE A 58 -7.71 -32.23 -6.83
N HIS A 59 -8.78 -32.85 -6.37
CA HIS A 59 -9.45 -33.93 -7.10
C HIS A 59 -10.56 -33.38 -7.97
N PHE A 60 -10.64 -33.86 -9.22
CA PHE A 60 -11.68 -33.51 -10.18
C PHE A 60 -12.14 -34.75 -10.97
N ASN A 61 -13.40 -34.75 -11.41
CA ASN A 61 -13.92 -35.81 -12.26
C ASN A 61 -13.66 -35.49 -13.73
N TYR A 62 -13.32 -36.52 -14.50
CA TYR A 62 -13.24 -36.47 -15.95
C TYR A 62 -13.56 -37.86 -16.51
N ASN A 63 -14.41 -37.94 -17.53
CA ASN A 63 -14.81 -39.21 -18.17
C ASN A 63 -15.28 -40.33 -17.20
N GLY A 64 -15.93 -39.96 -16.09
CA GLY A 64 -16.44 -40.92 -15.11
C GLY A 64 -15.42 -41.40 -14.07
N GLU A 65 -14.17 -40.94 -14.14
CA GLU A 65 -13.12 -41.24 -13.18
C GLU A 65 -12.67 -39.98 -12.43
N THR A 66 -12.04 -40.18 -11.26
CA THR A 66 -11.48 -39.11 -10.45
C THR A 66 -9.98 -39.01 -10.67
N TYR A 67 -9.52 -37.84 -11.08
CA TYR A 67 -8.12 -37.51 -11.26
C TYR A 67 -7.67 -36.44 -10.26
N ALA A 68 -6.35 -36.33 -10.08
CA ALA A 68 -5.74 -35.30 -9.26
C ALA A 68 -5.00 -34.26 -10.14
N ILE A 69 -5.01 -33.00 -9.70
CA ILE A 69 -4.14 -31.95 -10.22
C ILE A 69 -3.33 -31.34 -9.07
N SER A 70 -2.05 -31.07 -9.28
CA SER A 70 -1.23 -30.41 -8.26
C SER A 70 -1.84 -29.07 -7.84
N GLY A 71 -1.69 -28.70 -6.58
CA GLY A 71 -2.27 -27.47 -6.06
C GLY A 71 -1.74 -26.21 -6.76
N VAL A 72 -0.50 -26.24 -7.24
CA VAL A 72 0.14 -25.15 -8.01
C VAL A 72 0.65 -25.67 -9.36
N PRO A 73 0.65 -24.83 -10.41
CA PRO A 73 1.30 -25.19 -11.67
C PRO A 73 2.83 -25.06 -11.52
N LYS A 74 3.56 -25.59 -12.50
CA LYS A 74 5.01 -25.48 -12.58
C LYS A 74 5.46 -24.02 -12.63
N ASP A 75 4.83 -23.22 -13.49
CA ASP A 75 5.17 -21.82 -13.73
C ASP A 75 4.13 -20.88 -13.10
N ILE A 76 4.22 -20.70 -11.78
CA ILE A 76 3.41 -19.73 -11.04
C ILE A 76 4.16 -18.40 -10.89
N LEU A 77 3.52 -17.32 -11.31
CA LEU A 77 4.04 -15.96 -11.20
C LEU A 77 3.57 -15.34 -9.89
N THR A 78 4.49 -15.02 -8.99
CA THR A 78 4.19 -14.42 -7.68
C THR A 78 4.78 -13.02 -7.50
N ASP A 79 5.66 -12.59 -8.41
CA ASP A 79 6.37 -11.30 -8.34
C ASP A 79 5.42 -10.10 -8.30
N GLN A 80 4.26 -10.18 -8.94
CA GLN A 80 3.25 -9.13 -8.88
C GLN A 80 2.66 -8.99 -7.47
N GLY A 81 2.53 -10.11 -6.73
CA GLY A 81 2.15 -10.10 -5.32
C GLY A 81 3.26 -9.51 -4.43
N HIS A 82 4.53 -9.83 -4.70
CA HIS A 82 5.67 -9.24 -3.99
C HIS A 82 5.77 -7.72 -4.21
N THR A 83 5.53 -7.28 -5.44
CA THR A 83 5.54 -5.85 -5.80
C THR A 83 4.40 -5.11 -5.10
N SER A 84 3.18 -5.68 -5.08
CA SER A 84 2.05 -5.11 -4.32
C SER A 84 2.35 -5.01 -2.82
N ASN A 85 2.94 -6.07 -2.25
CA ASN A 85 3.35 -6.09 -0.85
C ASN A 85 4.37 -4.98 -0.55
N GLY A 86 5.36 -4.79 -1.42
CA GLY A 86 6.34 -3.72 -1.29
C GLY A 86 5.72 -2.32 -1.32
N ALA A 87 4.73 -2.10 -2.20
CA ALA A 87 4.00 -0.83 -2.25
C ALA A 87 3.18 -0.58 -0.97
N ALA A 88 2.38 -1.56 -0.53
CA ALA A 88 1.57 -1.46 0.68
C ALA A 88 2.44 -1.32 1.95
N GLY A 89 3.51 -2.10 2.05
CA GLY A 89 4.47 -2.01 3.16
C GLY A 89 5.15 -0.63 3.21
N THR A 90 5.50 -0.08 2.06
CA THR A 90 6.03 1.29 1.95
C THR A 90 5.01 2.33 2.39
N ALA A 91 3.76 2.23 1.92
CA ALA A 91 2.67 3.11 2.29
C ALA A 91 2.39 3.07 3.81
N PHE A 92 2.42 1.88 4.42
CA PHE A 92 2.19 1.74 5.86
C PHE A 92 3.37 2.26 6.69
N VAL A 93 4.59 1.80 6.41
CA VAL A 93 5.76 2.08 7.24
C VAL A 93 6.35 3.45 6.95
N LEU A 94 6.79 3.69 5.72
CA LEU A 94 7.53 4.90 5.37
C LEU A 94 6.60 6.11 5.30
N ILE A 95 5.43 5.95 4.69
CA ILE A 95 4.49 7.06 4.53
C ILE A 95 3.63 7.22 5.78
N GLY A 96 3.00 6.15 6.25
CA GLY A 96 2.16 6.14 7.44
C GLY A 96 2.90 6.48 8.73
N LEU A 97 3.68 5.52 9.25
CA LEU A 97 4.42 5.70 10.51
C LEU A 97 5.48 6.81 10.39
N GLY A 98 6.21 6.84 9.27
CA GLY A 98 7.17 7.91 9.00
C GLY A 98 6.51 9.29 8.95
N GLY A 99 5.28 9.40 8.44
CA GLY A 99 4.53 10.66 8.39
C GLY A 99 4.09 11.15 9.76
N ILE A 100 3.67 10.24 10.64
CA ILE A 100 3.38 10.57 12.04
C ILE A 100 4.63 11.16 12.71
N VAL A 101 5.77 10.49 12.56
CA VAL A 101 7.06 10.94 13.15
C VAL A 101 7.51 12.27 12.53
N ALA A 102 7.45 12.40 11.20
CA ALA A 102 7.87 13.61 10.49
C ALA A 102 7.02 14.83 10.87
N LEU A 103 5.70 14.68 10.97
CA LEU A 103 4.79 15.75 11.38
C LEU A 103 4.98 16.12 12.84
N TRP A 104 5.23 15.15 13.72
CA TRP A 104 5.52 15.39 15.13
C TRP A 104 6.83 16.17 15.31
N LEU A 105 7.92 15.72 14.67
CA LEU A 105 9.22 16.41 14.72
C LEU A 105 9.16 17.82 14.12
N ARG A 106 8.37 18.02 13.06
CA ARG A 106 8.11 19.35 12.51
C ARG A 106 7.40 20.27 13.51
N SER A 107 6.36 19.79 14.19
CA SER A 107 5.66 20.58 15.20
C SER A 107 6.56 20.96 16.37
N TRP A 108 7.47 20.05 16.75
CA TRP A 108 8.45 20.27 17.80
C TRP A 108 9.52 21.29 17.38
N SER A 109 10.04 21.19 16.14
CA SER A 109 11.12 22.05 15.66
C SER A 109 10.70 23.50 15.44
N GLN A 110 9.40 23.78 15.27
CA GLN A 110 8.87 25.14 15.15
C GLN A 110 9.07 25.99 16.41
N HIS A 111 9.28 25.38 17.58
CA HIS A 111 9.34 26.08 18.86
C HIS A 111 10.74 26.03 19.50
N ARG A 112 11.75 25.52 18.79
CA ARG A 112 13.10 25.32 19.33
C ARG A 112 14.17 25.66 18.29
N ALA A 113 15.29 26.21 18.76
CA ALA A 113 16.50 26.41 17.98
C ALA A 113 17.53 25.31 18.27
N GLY A 114 18.44 25.06 17.33
CA GLY A 114 19.55 24.10 17.47
C GLY A 114 19.54 22.96 16.45
N ASP A 115 20.61 22.15 16.47
CA ASP A 115 20.88 21.12 15.45
C ASP A 115 19.76 20.09 15.31
N PHE A 116 19.14 19.70 16.43
CA PHE A 116 18.02 18.76 16.41
C PHE A 116 16.76 19.33 15.75
N ALA A 117 16.53 20.64 15.85
CA ALA A 117 15.43 21.31 15.14
C ALA A 117 15.68 21.32 13.62
N THR A 118 16.94 21.53 13.20
CA THR A 118 17.36 21.41 11.80
C THR A 118 17.20 19.99 11.28
N PHE A 119 17.60 18.99 12.06
CA PHE A 119 17.40 17.57 11.73
C PHE A 119 15.91 17.26 11.51
N GLY A 120 15.02 17.66 12.43
CA GLY A 120 13.58 17.43 12.29
C GLY A 120 12.98 18.07 11.04
N ARG A 121 13.45 19.27 10.66
CA ARG A 121 13.07 19.93 9.40
C ARG A 121 13.54 19.15 8.17
N ASN A 122 14.80 18.70 8.17
CA ASN A 122 15.36 17.94 7.05
C ASN A 122 14.64 16.60 6.89
N LEU A 123 14.38 15.90 7.98
CA LEU A 123 13.64 14.64 7.97
C LEU A 123 12.22 14.82 7.41
N TYR A 124 11.55 15.93 7.72
CA TYR A 124 10.26 16.24 7.10
C TYR A 124 10.37 16.42 5.57
N PHE A 125 11.39 17.10 5.06
CA PHE A 125 11.58 17.23 3.61
C PHE A 125 11.93 15.90 2.95
N VAL A 126 12.73 15.06 3.59
CA VAL A 126 13.02 13.70 3.11
C VAL A 126 11.73 12.89 3.06
N TRP A 127 10.89 12.94 4.09
CA TRP A 127 9.60 12.26 4.11
C TRP A 127 8.67 12.72 2.96
N VAL A 128 8.60 14.03 2.68
CA VAL A 128 7.84 14.54 1.53
C VAL A 128 8.41 14.04 0.19
N ALA A 129 9.73 13.93 0.04
CA ALA A 129 10.34 13.37 -1.16
C ALA A 129 10.05 11.86 -1.31
N LEU A 130 10.09 11.11 -0.20
CA LEU A 130 9.75 9.69 -0.17
C LEU A 130 8.30 9.42 -0.59
N ASN A 131 7.36 10.34 -0.31
CA ASN A 131 5.98 10.22 -0.79
C ASN A 131 5.89 10.14 -2.32
N ILE A 132 6.68 10.93 -3.04
CA ILE A 132 6.71 10.92 -4.51
C ILE A 132 7.25 9.57 -5.01
N LEU A 133 8.32 9.06 -4.40
CA LEU A 133 8.89 7.76 -4.74
C LEU A 133 7.93 6.60 -4.41
N ALA A 134 7.25 6.67 -3.26
CA ALA A 134 6.23 5.71 -2.86
C ALA A 134 5.05 5.71 -3.84
N LEU A 135 4.59 6.88 -4.29
CA LEU A 135 3.55 6.98 -5.30
C LEU A 135 3.97 6.31 -6.62
N PHE A 136 5.21 6.51 -7.10
CA PHE A 136 5.71 5.81 -8.28
C PHE A 136 5.77 4.29 -8.09
N LEU A 137 6.19 3.83 -6.91
CA LEU A 137 6.16 2.40 -6.59
C LEU A 137 4.74 1.83 -6.64
N THR A 138 3.76 2.54 -6.07
CA THR A 138 2.35 2.12 -6.10
C THR A 138 1.76 2.12 -7.51
N ILE A 139 2.09 3.12 -8.35
CA ILE A 139 1.72 3.14 -9.77
C ILE A 139 2.34 1.94 -10.51
N GLY A 140 3.62 1.66 -10.27
CA GLY A 140 4.32 0.51 -10.84
C GLY A 140 3.68 -0.81 -10.42
N ALA A 141 3.36 -0.98 -9.13
CA ALA A 141 2.68 -2.15 -8.60
C ALA A 141 1.30 -2.35 -9.23
N LEU A 142 0.48 -1.29 -9.27
CA LEU A 142 -0.84 -1.32 -9.89
C LEU A 142 -0.76 -1.72 -11.36
N GLY A 143 0.10 -1.05 -12.14
CA GLY A 143 0.30 -1.35 -13.55
C GLY A 143 0.76 -2.79 -13.79
N TYR A 144 1.77 -3.24 -13.04
CA TYR A 144 2.34 -4.57 -13.16
C TYR A 144 1.34 -5.68 -12.81
N VAL A 145 0.63 -5.55 -11.68
CA VAL A 145 -0.37 -6.54 -11.23
C VAL A 145 -1.49 -6.68 -12.25
N PHE A 146 -2.04 -5.57 -12.74
CA PHE A 146 -3.11 -5.62 -13.74
C PHE A 146 -2.62 -6.12 -15.09
N ALA A 147 -1.43 -5.72 -15.56
CA ALA A 147 -0.87 -6.18 -16.83
C ALA A 147 -0.66 -7.70 -16.84
N VAL A 148 0.03 -8.24 -15.82
CA VAL A 148 0.34 -9.66 -15.74
C VAL A 148 -0.93 -10.50 -15.57
N THR A 149 -1.86 -10.06 -14.72
CA THR A 149 -3.10 -10.80 -14.46
C THR A 149 -4.06 -10.76 -15.64
N ASN A 150 -4.20 -9.61 -16.31
CA ASN A 150 -5.10 -9.48 -17.47
C ASN A 150 -4.57 -10.21 -18.70
N ALA A 151 -3.25 -10.26 -18.92
CA ALA A 151 -2.65 -11.05 -19.99
C ALA A 151 -2.96 -12.56 -19.89
N ARG A 152 -3.40 -13.01 -18.71
CA ARG A 152 -3.71 -14.40 -18.36
C ARG A 152 -5.21 -14.62 -18.12
N LYS A 153 -6.03 -13.62 -18.44
CA LYS A 153 -7.47 -13.69 -18.25
C LYS A 153 -8.08 -14.71 -19.22
N GLY A 154 -8.91 -15.60 -18.70
CA GLY A 154 -9.65 -16.56 -19.51
C GLY A 154 -8.88 -17.84 -19.83
N GLN A 155 -7.61 -17.97 -19.43
CA GLN A 155 -6.89 -19.24 -19.49
C GLN A 155 -7.71 -20.38 -18.87
N THR A 156 -7.61 -21.57 -19.46
CA THR A 156 -8.28 -22.79 -19.04
C THR A 156 -7.28 -23.92 -18.93
N ILE A 157 -7.54 -24.86 -18.02
CA ILE A 157 -6.75 -26.08 -17.91
C ILE A 157 -7.23 -27.05 -19.00
N ASP A 158 -6.28 -27.55 -19.78
CA ASP A 158 -6.51 -28.75 -20.60
C ASP A 158 -6.74 -29.94 -19.66
N VAL A 159 -7.99 -30.39 -19.61
CA VAL A 159 -8.47 -31.42 -18.68
C VAL A 159 -7.84 -32.78 -19.01
N ALA A 160 -7.62 -33.08 -20.29
CA ALA A 160 -7.00 -34.34 -20.70
C ALA A 160 -5.53 -34.36 -20.31
N ALA A 161 -4.81 -33.25 -20.52
CA ALA A 161 -3.42 -33.11 -20.07
C ALA A 161 -3.32 -33.21 -18.53
N ALA A 162 -4.22 -32.55 -17.79
CA ALA A 162 -4.26 -32.62 -16.34
C ALA A 162 -4.58 -34.04 -15.83
N ALA A 163 -5.51 -34.75 -16.46
CA ALA A 163 -5.86 -36.12 -16.12
C ALA A 163 -4.68 -37.09 -16.37
N ASN A 164 -3.95 -36.90 -17.47
CA ASN A 164 -2.76 -37.71 -17.78
C ASN A 164 -1.64 -37.53 -16.74
N LEU A 165 -1.52 -36.34 -16.13
CA LEU A 165 -0.56 -36.11 -15.04
C LEU A 165 -0.99 -36.77 -13.73
N ASN A 166 -2.30 -36.85 -13.48
CA ASN A 166 -2.91 -37.41 -12.27
C ASN A 166 -2.21 -37.02 -10.96
N GLY A 167 -1.80 -35.74 -10.85
CA GLY A 167 -1.14 -35.19 -9.67
C GLY A 167 0.31 -35.65 -9.43
N ALA A 168 0.89 -36.47 -10.32
CA ALA A 168 2.27 -36.94 -10.18
C ALA A 168 3.28 -35.78 -10.26
N HIS A 169 3.02 -34.80 -11.13
CA HIS A 169 3.83 -33.60 -11.30
C HIS A 169 2.96 -32.34 -11.45
N PRO A 170 3.52 -31.15 -11.18
CA PRO A 170 2.81 -29.88 -11.40
C PRO A 170 2.39 -29.71 -12.86
N TYR A 171 1.24 -29.09 -13.07
CA TYR A 171 0.75 -28.75 -14.41
C TYR A 171 1.71 -27.76 -15.08
N ASP A 172 2.23 -28.12 -16.25
CA ASP A 172 3.36 -27.44 -16.89
C ASP A 172 2.99 -26.69 -18.18
N LEU A 173 1.70 -26.66 -18.53
CA LEU A 173 1.24 -25.84 -19.64
C LEU A 173 1.02 -24.39 -19.18
N GLN A 174 1.69 -23.45 -19.85
CA GLN A 174 1.57 -22.01 -19.67
C GLN A 174 2.06 -21.47 -18.30
N SER A 175 2.20 -20.14 -18.23
CA SER A 175 2.43 -19.43 -16.96
C SER A 175 1.12 -18.91 -16.39
N TRP A 176 1.03 -18.92 -15.06
CA TRP A 176 -0.20 -18.60 -14.34
C TRP A 176 0.06 -17.58 -13.25
N THR A 177 -0.89 -16.67 -13.01
CA THR A 177 -0.96 -15.99 -11.73
C THR A 177 -1.79 -16.83 -10.76
N PRO A 178 -1.67 -16.64 -9.43
CA PRO A 178 -2.60 -17.25 -8.48
C PRO A 178 -4.06 -17.03 -8.90
N GLN A 179 -4.43 -15.80 -9.29
CA GLN A 179 -5.77 -15.47 -9.74
C GLN A 179 -6.24 -16.29 -10.95
N SER A 180 -5.41 -16.42 -11.99
CA SER A 180 -5.80 -17.15 -13.20
C SER A 180 -5.80 -18.67 -12.97
N TRP A 181 -4.83 -19.17 -12.20
CA TRP A 181 -4.73 -20.59 -11.85
C TRP A 181 -5.97 -21.07 -11.11
N PHE A 182 -6.29 -20.46 -9.96
CA PHE A 182 -7.43 -20.93 -9.16
C PHE A 182 -8.77 -20.64 -9.83
N ALA A 183 -8.86 -19.62 -10.69
CA ALA A 183 -10.03 -19.43 -11.54
C ALA A 183 -10.21 -20.58 -12.54
N ALA A 184 -9.12 -21.13 -13.10
CA ALA A 184 -9.17 -22.28 -13.99
C ALA A 184 -9.44 -23.59 -13.24
N VAL A 185 -8.78 -23.83 -12.11
CA VAL A 185 -9.04 -25.02 -11.25
C VAL A 185 -10.49 -25.03 -10.79
N HIS A 186 -11.06 -23.88 -10.41
CA HIS A 186 -12.47 -23.79 -10.00
C HIS A 186 -13.47 -24.15 -11.12
N ARG A 187 -13.04 -24.11 -12.40
CA ARG A 187 -13.89 -24.53 -13.54
C ARG A 187 -13.91 -26.04 -13.75
N LEU A 188 -12.97 -26.78 -13.16
CA LEU A 188 -12.98 -28.24 -13.18
C LEU A 188 -14.16 -28.78 -12.37
N ASP A 189 -14.54 -30.03 -12.61
CA ASP A 189 -15.56 -30.73 -11.82
C ASP A 189 -14.97 -31.26 -10.51
N LEU A 190 -14.75 -30.36 -9.54
CA LEU A 190 -14.03 -30.65 -8.29
C LEU A 190 -14.83 -31.53 -7.32
N VAL A 191 -14.16 -32.51 -6.68
CA VAL A 191 -14.75 -33.50 -5.77
C VAL A 191 -14.89 -32.99 -4.31
N GLY A 192 -14.23 -31.89 -3.91
CA GLY A 192 -14.28 -31.45 -2.49
C GLY A 192 -13.73 -30.08 -2.11
N SER A 193 -13.17 -29.30 -3.04
CA SER A 193 -12.43 -28.06 -2.70
C SER A 193 -13.02 -26.78 -3.29
N ARG A 194 -14.21 -26.87 -3.91
CA ARG A 194 -14.82 -25.75 -4.64
C ARG A 194 -15.01 -24.50 -3.77
N TYR A 195 -15.58 -24.66 -2.57
CA TYR A 195 -15.82 -23.54 -1.65
C TYR A 195 -14.53 -22.89 -1.16
N ALA A 196 -13.54 -23.70 -0.74
CA ALA A 196 -12.25 -23.19 -0.26
C ALA A 196 -11.52 -22.41 -1.36
N ILE A 197 -11.49 -22.94 -2.58
CA ILE A 197 -10.89 -22.27 -3.74
C ILE A 197 -11.63 -20.97 -4.06
N GLN A 198 -12.97 -20.98 -4.07
CA GLN A 198 -13.75 -19.77 -4.35
C GLN A 198 -13.53 -18.67 -3.30
N SER A 199 -13.44 -19.04 -2.02
CA SER A 199 -13.15 -18.10 -0.93
C SER A 199 -11.78 -17.44 -1.13
N HIS A 200 -10.73 -18.23 -1.34
CA HIS A 200 -9.38 -17.69 -1.54
C HIS A 200 -9.22 -16.96 -2.88
N LEU A 201 -9.92 -17.38 -3.94
CA LEU A 201 -9.97 -16.64 -5.20
C LEU A 201 -10.58 -15.25 -5.00
N THR A 202 -11.57 -15.12 -4.11
CA THR A 202 -12.16 -13.82 -3.74
C THR A 202 -11.12 -12.94 -3.03
N VAL A 203 -10.34 -13.49 -2.10
CA VAL A 203 -9.23 -12.78 -1.44
C VAL A 203 -8.16 -12.35 -2.46
N MET A 204 -7.83 -13.21 -3.43
CA MET A 204 -6.83 -12.90 -4.46
C MET A 204 -7.26 -11.79 -5.41
N ARG A 205 -8.55 -11.73 -5.73
CA ARG A 205 -9.14 -10.60 -6.44
C ARG A 205 -9.20 -9.37 -5.53
N GLY A 206 -9.49 -9.58 -4.24
CA GLY A 206 -9.51 -8.54 -3.22
C GLY A 206 -8.25 -7.69 -3.24
N TRP A 207 -7.07 -8.29 -3.06
CA TRP A 207 -5.82 -7.53 -3.09
C TRP A 207 -5.49 -6.95 -4.48
N GLN A 208 -5.78 -7.68 -5.57
CA GLN A 208 -5.61 -7.13 -6.92
C GLN A 208 -6.36 -5.81 -7.10
N TYR A 209 -7.63 -5.74 -6.67
CA TYR A 209 -8.46 -4.55 -6.84
C TYR A 209 -8.27 -3.51 -5.73
N ASN A 210 -7.83 -3.91 -4.53
CA ASN A 210 -7.53 -3.01 -3.44
C ASN A 210 -6.29 -2.12 -3.70
N LEU A 211 -5.44 -2.48 -4.67
CA LEU A 211 -4.44 -1.56 -5.22
C LEU A 211 -5.01 -0.26 -5.81
N ILE A 212 -6.26 -0.26 -6.28
CA ILE A 212 -6.92 0.94 -6.83
C ILE A 212 -7.17 1.98 -5.72
N PRO A 213 -7.90 1.66 -4.62
CA PRO A 213 -8.07 2.60 -3.52
C PRO A 213 -6.72 2.97 -2.88
N LEU A 214 -5.77 2.02 -2.74
CA LEU A 214 -4.42 2.32 -2.24
C LEU A 214 -3.76 3.43 -3.06
N PHE A 215 -3.77 3.31 -4.38
CA PHE A 215 -3.24 4.31 -5.30
C PHE A 215 -3.95 5.67 -5.15
N LEU A 216 -5.28 5.68 -5.15
CA LEU A 216 -6.05 6.93 -5.09
C LEU A 216 -5.81 7.67 -3.77
N ILE A 217 -5.81 6.95 -2.65
CA ILE A 217 -5.56 7.52 -1.33
C ILE A 217 -4.11 8.02 -1.25
N GLN A 218 -3.12 7.24 -1.70
CA GLN A 218 -1.72 7.64 -1.75
C GLN A 218 -1.53 8.90 -2.61
N LEU A 219 -2.19 9.00 -3.77
CA LEU A 219 -2.13 10.18 -4.62
C LEU A 219 -2.64 11.43 -3.89
N VAL A 220 -3.80 11.33 -3.24
CA VAL A 220 -4.38 12.44 -2.47
C VAL A 220 -3.48 12.82 -1.30
N GLU A 221 -3.00 11.84 -0.55
CA GLU A 221 -2.06 12.03 0.57
C GLU A 221 -0.81 12.77 0.09
N THR A 222 -0.20 12.33 -1.02
CA THR A 222 1.06 12.90 -1.53
C THR A 222 0.85 14.34 -2.02
N VAL A 223 -0.28 14.64 -2.67
CA VAL A 223 -0.66 16.02 -3.02
C VAL A 223 -0.80 16.89 -1.77
N LEU A 224 -1.48 16.39 -0.72
CA LEU A 224 -1.64 17.10 0.53
C LEU A 224 -0.30 17.32 1.26
N ALA A 225 0.61 16.34 1.24
CA ALA A 225 1.94 16.45 1.82
C ALA A 225 2.78 17.54 1.13
N MET A 226 2.75 17.57 -0.21
CA MET A 226 3.40 18.61 -1.00
C MET A 226 2.81 20.00 -0.71
N TRP A 227 1.48 20.10 -0.62
CA TRP A 227 0.82 21.38 -0.32
C TRP A 227 1.12 21.84 1.11
N ASP A 228 1.06 20.97 2.11
CA ASP A 228 1.42 21.32 3.48
C ASP A 228 2.88 21.78 3.59
N CYS A 229 3.78 21.09 2.88
CA CYS A 229 5.19 21.49 2.76
C CYS A 229 5.36 22.88 2.13
N HIS A 230 4.67 23.14 1.02
CA HIS A 230 4.71 24.44 0.35
C HIS A 230 4.20 25.56 1.26
N ASN A 231 3.06 25.36 1.91
CA ASN A 231 2.48 26.32 2.85
C ASN A 231 3.40 26.59 4.04
N TRP A 232 4.04 25.53 4.57
CA TRP A 232 4.96 25.66 5.68
C TRP A 232 6.22 26.45 5.30
N ARG A 233 6.81 26.18 4.12
CA ARG A 233 7.97 26.94 3.62
C ARG A 233 7.67 28.43 3.49
N ARG A 234 6.51 28.80 2.93
CA ARG A 234 6.10 30.21 2.79
C ARG A 234 5.97 30.92 4.14
N LYS A 235 5.41 30.25 5.15
CA LYS A 235 5.28 30.82 6.50
C LYS A 235 6.64 31.07 7.14
N THR A 236 7.56 30.12 7.03
CA THR A 236 8.91 30.26 7.60
C THR A 236 9.68 31.43 6.94
N GLN A 237 9.60 31.56 5.62
CA GLN A 237 10.25 32.66 4.89
C GLN A 237 9.67 34.04 5.27
N ALA A 238 8.35 34.14 5.45
CA ALA A 238 7.71 35.40 5.85
C ALA A 238 8.15 35.86 7.26
N VAL A 239 8.31 34.92 8.20
CA VAL A 239 8.78 35.22 9.56
C VAL A 239 10.25 35.67 9.56
N GLU A 240 11.11 35.02 8.77
CA GLU A 240 12.53 35.37 8.65
C GLU A 240 12.72 36.77 8.04
N TYR A 241 11.94 37.11 7.01
CA TYR A 241 11.96 38.45 6.39
C TYR A 241 11.51 39.56 7.37
N GLN A 242 10.48 39.31 8.17
CA GLN A 242 10.04 40.28 9.19
C GLN A 242 11.08 40.44 10.32
N GLY A 243 11.76 39.37 10.73
CA GLY A 243 12.81 39.39 11.74
C GLY A 243 14.05 40.20 11.31
N THR A 244 14.47 40.08 10.04
CA THR A 244 15.60 40.86 9.51
C THR A 244 15.25 42.35 9.32
N SER A 245 14.00 42.67 9.00
CA SER A 245 13.54 44.08 8.88
C SER A 245 13.45 44.83 10.22
N ASN A 246 13.22 44.12 11.33
CA ASN A 246 13.11 44.72 12.67
C ASN A 246 14.43 44.72 13.46
N GLY A 247 15.47 44.05 12.97
CA GLY A 247 16.79 43.95 13.62
C GLY A 247 17.83 44.97 13.12
N GLY A 248 17.44 45.89 12.24
CA GLY A 248 18.32 46.92 11.72
C GLY A 248 18.08 48.27 12.40
N TRP A 249 18.65 48.48 13.59
CA TRP A 249 19.05 49.77 14.17
C TRP A 249 20.19 49.55 15.15
#